data_AF-A0A9W9PET6-F1
#
_entry.id   AF-A0A9W9PET6-F1
#
_cell.length_a   1.000
_cell.length_b   1.000
_cell.length_c   1.000
_cell.angle_alpha   90.00
_cell.angle_beta   90.00
_cell.angle_gamma   90.00
#
_symmetry.space_group_name_H-M   'P 1'
#
loop_
_entity.id
_entity.type
_entity.pdbx_description
1 polymer ?
#
loop_
_entity_poly.entity_id
_entity_poly.type
_entity_poly.pdbx_seq_one_letter_code
_entity_poly.pdbx_strand_id
1 'polypeptide(L)'
;MTSALTSDIPGADPAWHTQNDHPFYKPSHHRLQRFVREYVDTYIAPNVEGWEKAGEIPAEVFKRHASLGFLAVSAFPLPKDYLSGVDLPAGLSMDEWDEFHDAIIIDEMARCGYLGTVWGINGGAAVGGPPLHHYGTAEQKKKYLAPLLRGEQRHCLGVTEPATRTGPPTAKGISVFIVPLNSKGISRRKMENSGVNSSGSTFMELDDVVVPVGNMLGKENQGFEIIMSTFAHERLWVGITALSTIPSRVIRQKFSRMANLLEPTQAYMEHLVYRSVRMPGLEFSPLAAMLKVQAAHHLEKVSRETQQVFGGLGYSRGGQGSRVEQISRDVRVLVVSGGSEEILLDMIAKQQRRLANL
;
A
#
# COMPACT_ATOMS: atom_id res chain seq x y z
N MET A 1 3.21 -19.31 26.42
CA MET A 1 1.78 -19.50 26.09
C MET A 1 1.63 -19.09 24.63
N THR A 2 1.38 -20.03 23.72
CA THR A 2 1.08 -19.72 22.33
C THR A 2 -0.25 -18.99 22.30
N SER A 3 -0.22 -17.65 22.36
CA SER A 3 -1.40 -16.84 22.03
C SER A 3 -1.79 -17.24 20.62
N ALA A 4 -3.03 -17.70 20.43
CA ALA A 4 -3.51 -18.05 19.11
C ALA A 4 -3.26 -16.83 18.19
N LEU A 5 -2.40 -17.00 17.20
CA LEU A 5 -2.08 -15.95 16.23
C LEU A 5 -3.30 -15.64 15.35
N THR A 6 -4.29 -16.53 15.32
CA THR A 6 -5.61 -16.30 14.72
C THR A 6 -6.62 -15.93 15.81
N SER A 7 -7.44 -14.92 15.53
CA SER A 7 -8.53 -14.48 16.37
C SER A 7 -9.54 -15.60 16.60
N ASP A 8 -10.00 -15.74 17.84
CA ASP A 8 -11.08 -16.65 18.23
C ASP A 8 -12.48 -16.07 17.92
N ILE A 9 -12.55 -14.80 17.51
CA ILE A 9 -13.77 -14.13 17.08
C ILE A 9 -14.10 -14.53 15.63
N PRO A 10 -15.28 -15.15 15.37
CA PRO A 10 -15.68 -15.52 14.02
C PRO A 10 -15.74 -14.31 13.07
N GLY A 11 -15.12 -14.43 11.90
CA GLY A 11 -15.09 -13.38 10.87
C GLY A 11 -14.20 -12.18 11.20
N ALA A 12 -13.36 -12.27 12.24
CA ALA A 12 -12.36 -11.24 12.55
C ALA A 12 -11.05 -11.42 11.76
N ASP A 13 -10.77 -12.64 11.31
CA ASP A 13 -9.68 -12.97 10.39
C ASP A 13 -10.25 -13.64 9.14
N PRO A 14 -9.57 -13.52 7.98
CA PRO A 14 -9.94 -14.24 6.76
C PRO A 14 -10.02 -15.75 7.00
N ALA A 15 -10.96 -16.41 6.33
CA ALA A 15 -11.21 -17.84 6.51
C ALA A 15 -9.95 -18.71 6.31
N TRP A 16 -9.06 -18.33 5.39
CA TRP A 16 -7.84 -19.07 5.08
C TRP A 16 -6.87 -19.19 6.27
N HIS A 17 -6.95 -18.33 7.29
CA HIS A 17 -6.07 -18.41 8.48
C HIS A 17 -6.25 -19.72 9.26
N THR A 18 -7.44 -20.31 9.17
CA THR A 18 -7.79 -21.56 9.88
C THR A 18 -7.89 -22.76 8.93
N GLN A 19 -7.75 -22.55 7.62
CA GLN A 19 -7.88 -23.59 6.59
C GLN A 19 -6.49 -23.96 6.05
N ASN A 20 -6.00 -25.14 6.45
CA ASN A 20 -4.69 -25.64 6.01
C ASN A 20 -4.71 -26.23 4.58
N ASP A 21 -5.88 -26.43 4.00
CA ASP A 21 -6.14 -27.01 2.67
C ASP A 21 -6.60 -25.97 1.64
N HIS A 22 -6.40 -24.68 1.91
CA HIS A 22 -6.79 -23.62 0.99
C HIS A 22 -6.01 -23.68 -0.35
N PRO A 23 -6.67 -23.55 -1.51
CA PRO A 23 -6.01 -23.75 -2.82
C PRO A 23 -4.92 -22.72 -3.15
N PHE A 24 -4.93 -21.56 -2.47
CA PHE A 24 -3.97 -20.48 -2.72
C PHE A 24 -2.89 -20.35 -1.64
N TYR A 25 -3.10 -20.90 -0.44
CA TYR A 25 -2.20 -20.69 0.69
C TYR A 25 -1.38 -21.93 1.01
N LYS A 26 -0.05 -21.74 1.11
CA LYS A 26 0.92 -22.80 1.39
C LYS A 26 1.64 -22.55 2.71
N PRO A 27 2.40 -23.51 3.27
CA PRO A 27 3.02 -23.36 4.59
C PRO A 27 3.92 -22.12 4.76
N SER A 28 4.56 -21.63 3.69
CA SER A 28 5.36 -20.39 3.73
C SER A 28 4.48 -19.15 3.95
N HIS A 29 3.25 -19.12 3.39
CA HIS A 29 2.28 -18.04 3.59
C HIS A 29 1.87 -17.93 5.05
N HIS A 30 1.53 -19.05 5.69
CA HIS A 30 1.21 -19.07 7.11
C HIS A 30 2.39 -18.69 7.99
N ARG A 31 3.62 -19.05 7.60
CA ARG A 31 4.83 -18.67 8.33
C ARG A 31 5.05 -17.16 8.27
N LEU A 32 4.91 -16.57 7.09
CA LEU A 32 4.99 -15.13 6.90
C LEU A 32 3.91 -14.41 7.69
N GLN A 33 2.65 -14.83 7.54
CA GLN A 33 1.50 -14.25 8.24
C GLN A 33 1.75 -14.17 9.75
N ARG A 34 2.18 -15.28 10.37
CA ARG A 34 2.51 -15.34 11.79
C ARG A 34 3.61 -14.36 12.18
N PHE A 35 4.69 -14.32 11.39
CA PHE A 35 5.82 -13.44 11.63
C PHE A 35 5.44 -11.96 11.55
N VAL A 36 4.68 -11.57 10.51
CA VAL A 36 4.24 -10.17 10.34
C VAL A 36 3.26 -9.79 11.44
N ARG A 37 2.33 -10.68 11.80
CA ARG A 37 1.37 -10.42 12.88
C ARG A 37 2.08 -10.16 14.20
N GLU A 38 3.03 -11.01 14.58
CA GLU A 38 3.85 -10.84 15.78
C GLU A 38 4.65 -9.54 15.74
N TYR A 39 5.26 -9.21 14.59
CA TYR A 39 5.97 -7.94 14.41
C TYR A 39 5.04 -6.74 14.62
N VAL A 40 3.85 -6.76 14.02
CA VAL A 40 2.87 -5.67 14.13
C VAL A 40 2.34 -5.54 15.56
N ASP A 41 1.93 -6.63 16.20
CA ASP A 41 1.40 -6.61 17.57
C ASP A 41 2.45 -6.18 18.60
N THR A 42 3.71 -6.56 18.39
CA THR A 42 4.77 -6.29 19.37
C THR A 42 5.41 -4.92 19.18
N TYR A 43 5.66 -4.50 17.94
CA TYR A 43 6.52 -3.34 17.66
C TYR A 43 5.81 -2.16 17.01
N ILE A 44 4.67 -2.38 16.34
CA ILE A 44 3.95 -1.34 15.61
C ILE A 44 2.74 -0.87 16.41
N ALA A 45 1.75 -1.75 16.58
CA ALA A 45 0.44 -1.44 17.15
C ALA A 45 0.47 -0.75 18.54
N PRO A 46 1.41 -1.03 19.46
CA PRO A 46 1.46 -0.32 20.73
C PRO A 46 1.83 1.16 20.63
N ASN A 47 2.44 1.59 19.51
CA ASN A 47 3.06 2.91 19.39
C ASN A 47 2.36 3.84 18.39
N VAL A 48 1.48 3.30 17.53
CA VAL A 48 0.88 4.04 16.39
C VAL A 48 0.11 5.28 16.80
N GLU A 49 -0.60 5.27 17.94
CA GLU A 49 -1.33 6.45 18.44
C GLU A 49 -0.35 7.60 18.75
N GLY A 50 0.79 7.28 19.36
CA GLY A 50 1.85 8.24 19.66
C GLY A 50 2.50 8.81 18.41
N TRP A 51 2.82 7.95 17.43
CA TRP A 51 3.41 8.38 16.16
C TRP A 51 2.47 9.23 15.34
N GLU A 52 1.17 8.93 15.33
CA GLU A 52 0.17 9.72 14.62
C GLU A 52 -0.07 11.06 15.26
N LYS A 53 -0.04 11.13 16.60
CA LYS A 53 -0.07 12.41 17.31
C LYS A 53 1.18 13.25 17.07
N ALA A 54 2.37 12.64 17.06
CA ALA A 54 3.62 13.30 16.72
C ALA A 54 3.67 13.67 15.22
N GLY A 55 2.94 12.91 14.39
CA GLY A 55 2.94 13.00 12.96
C GLY A 55 4.28 12.63 12.32
N GLU A 56 5.02 11.74 12.97
CA GLU A 56 6.26 11.15 12.45
C GLU A 56 6.50 9.78 13.06
N ILE A 57 7.28 8.97 12.35
CA ILE A 57 7.67 7.63 12.78
C ILE A 57 9.16 7.66 13.11
N PRO A 58 9.58 7.21 14.31
CA PRO A 58 10.98 7.25 14.71
C PRO A 58 11.92 6.50 13.77
N ALA A 59 13.14 7.03 13.62
CA ALA A 59 14.12 6.51 12.66
C ALA A 59 14.57 5.07 12.97
N GLU A 60 14.64 4.70 14.25
CA GLU A 60 14.98 3.36 14.70
C GLU A 60 13.91 2.32 14.33
N VAL A 61 12.63 2.73 14.30
CA VAL A 61 11.53 1.88 13.84
C VAL A 61 11.69 1.60 12.35
N PHE A 62 11.98 2.62 11.56
CA PHE A 62 12.25 2.46 10.13
C PHE A 62 13.46 1.56 9.87
N LYS A 63 14.56 1.73 10.63
CA LYS A 63 15.76 0.88 10.52
C LYS A 63 15.45 -0.59 10.83
N ARG A 64 14.70 -0.86 11.91
CA ARG A 64 14.24 -2.22 12.23
C ARG A 64 13.39 -2.79 11.11
N HIS A 65 12.46 -1.99 10.58
CA HIS A 65 11.59 -2.41 9.50
C HIS A 65 12.39 -2.79 8.24
N ALA A 66 13.37 -1.98 7.87
CA ALA A 66 14.29 -2.25 6.77
C ALA A 66 15.13 -3.51 7.01
N SER A 67 15.70 -3.69 8.21
CA SER A 67 16.54 -4.86 8.53
C SER A 67 15.79 -6.19 8.49
N LEU A 68 14.46 -6.16 8.56
CA LEU A 68 13.61 -7.35 8.45
C LEU A 68 13.14 -7.61 7.00
N GLY A 69 13.64 -6.83 6.03
CA GLY A 69 13.33 -7.01 4.61
C GLY A 69 12.02 -6.37 4.14
N PHE A 70 11.29 -5.67 5.01
CA PHE A 70 9.95 -5.17 4.67
C PHE A 70 9.94 -4.13 3.54
N LEU A 71 10.99 -3.32 3.42
CA LEU A 71 11.12 -2.37 2.31
C LEU A 71 11.33 -3.06 0.97
N ALA A 72 12.10 -4.16 0.98
CA ALA A 72 12.37 -4.91 -0.23
C ALA A 72 11.12 -5.58 -0.79
N VAL A 73 10.34 -6.20 0.10
CA VAL A 73 9.09 -6.86 -0.26
C VAL A 73 7.95 -5.87 -0.49
N SER A 74 8.12 -4.58 -0.17
CA SER A 74 7.14 -3.55 -0.53
C SER A 74 7.33 -3.04 -1.96
N ALA A 75 8.49 -3.28 -2.59
CA ALA A 75 8.75 -2.88 -3.97
C ALA A 75 8.24 -3.97 -4.93
N PHE A 76 6.97 -3.90 -5.32
CA PHE A 76 6.32 -4.96 -6.12
C PHE A 76 6.57 -4.84 -7.64
N PRO A 77 6.76 -5.96 -8.36
CA PRO A 77 7.12 -7.28 -7.85
C PRO A 77 8.55 -7.28 -7.29
N LEU A 78 8.83 -8.21 -6.37
CA LEU A 78 10.09 -8.31 -5.63
C LEU A 78 11.32 -8.20 -6.56
N PRO A 79 12.24 -7.22 -6.38
CA PRO A 79 13.39 -7.01 -7.28
C PRO A 79 14.54 -7.99 -6.99
N LYS A 80 14.35 -9.28 -7.33
CA LYS A 80 15.24 -10.39 -6.94
C LYS A 80 16.73 -10.13 -7.23
N ASP A 81 17.05 -9.52 -8.37
CA ASP A 81 18.43 -9.24 -8.79
C ASP A 81 19.16 -8.16 -7.95
N TYR A 82 18.43 -7.42 -7.10
CA TYR A 82 18.95 -6.29 -6.32
C TYR A 82 18.86 -6.49 -4.80
N LEU A 83 18.61 -7.73 -4.35
CA LEU A 83 18.45 -8.10 -2.94
C LEU A 83 19.75 -8.44 -2.21
N SER A 84 20.92 -8.22 -2.83
CA SER A 84 22.20 -8.49 -2.16
C SER A 84 22.31 -7.73 -0.83
N GLY A 85 22.47 -8.47 0.27
CA GLY A 85 22.53 -7.93 1.63
C GLY A 85 21.16 -7.64 2.27
N VAL A 86 20.07 -8.19 1.72
CA VAL A 86 18.72 -8.09 2.31
C VAL A 86 18.20 -9.48 2.65
N ASP A 87 17.85 -9.70 3.91
CA ASP A 87 17.11 -10.88 4.34
C ASP A 87 15.61 -10.66 4.10
N LEU A 88 14.91 -11.68 3.59
CA LEU A 88 13.45 -11.60 3.44
C LEU A 88 12.73 -11.89 4.78
N PRO A 89 11.54 -11.29 4.99
CA PRO A 89 10.73 -11.54 6.18
C PRO A 89 10.50 -13.04 6.43
N ALA A 90 10.41 -13.41 7.71
CA ALA A 90 10.21 -14.79 8.17
C ALA A 90 11.29 -15.80 7.72
N GLY A 91 12.46 -15.32 7.27
CA GLY A 91 13.56 -16.16 6.79
C GLY A 91 13.24 -16.90 5.49
N LEU A 92 12.32 -16.36 4.69
CA LEU A 92 11.93 -16.95 3.42
C LEU A 92 13.02 -16.81 2.37
N SER A 93 13.10 -17.78 1.47
CA SER A 93 13.94 -17.68 0.27
C SER A 93 13.23 -16.96 -0.88
N MET A 94 14.01 -16.47 -1.84
CA MET A 94 13.47 -15.86 -3.07
C MET A 94 12.63 -16.84 -3.91
N ASP A 95 12.87 -18.14 -3.77
CA ASP A 95 12.15 -19.21 -4.49
C ASP A 95 10.81 -19.55 -3.83
N GLU A 96 10.69 -19.34 -2.52
CA GLU A 96 9.42 -19.49 -1.82
C GLU A 96 8.46 -18.33 -2.12
N TRP A 97 9.00 -17.12 -2.33
CA TRP A 97 8.24 -15.88 -2.45
C TRP A 97 7.40 -15.80 -3.73
N ASP A 98 6.13 -15.46 -3.55
CA ASP A 98 5.13 -15.24 -4.60
C ASP A 98 4.17 -14.10 -4.21
N GLU A 99 3.24 -13.78 -5.10
CA GLU A 99 2.33 -12.64 -5.00
C GLU A 99 1.29 -12.79 -3.86
N PHE A 100 1.10 -14.00 -3.33
CA PHE A 100 0.32 -14.18 -2.11
C PHE A 100 1.10 -13.78 -0.87
N HIS A 101 2.43 -13.91 -0.86
CA HIS A 101 3.26 -13.32 0.20
C HIS A 101 3.18 -11.79 0.16
N ASP A 102 3.20 -11.20 -1.04
CA ASP A 102 2.99 -9.77 -1.24
C ASP A 102 1.66 -9.31 -0.64
N ALA A 103 0.56 -10.01 -0.95
CA ALA A 103 -0.76 -9.70 -0.40
C ALA A 103 -0.80 -9.80 1.14
N ILE A 104 -0.15 -10.82 1.72
CA ILE A 104 -0.11 -11.02 3.19
C ILE A 104 0.68 -9.92 3.90
N ILE A 105 1.79 -9.42 3.31
CA ILE A 105 2.51 -8.28 3.88
C ILE A 105 1.58 -7.07 4.01
N ILE A 106 0.83 -6.78 2.95
CA ILE A 106 -0.07 -5.62 2.91
C ILE A 106 -1.19 -5.78 3.94
N ASP A 107 -1.78 -6.98 3.99
CA ASP A 107 -2.88 -7.31 4.89
C ASP A 107 -2.49 -7.20 6.36
N GLU A 108 -1.45 -7.91 6.79
CA GLU A 108 -1.05 -7.94 8.20
C GLU A 108 -0.48 -6.60 8.68
N MET A 109 0.21 -5.84 7.82
CA MET A 109 0.70 -4.50 8.18
C MET A 109 -0.44 -3.51 8.40
N ALA A 110 -1.50 -3.58 7.59
CA ALA A 110 -2.68 -2.72 7.71
C ALA A 110 -3.51 -3.00 8.98
N ARG A 111 -3.37 -4.17 9.59
CA ARG A 111 -4.08 -4.57 10.82
C ARG A 111 -3.77 -3.66 12.03
N CYS A 112 -2.70 -2.87 12.01
CA CYS A 112 -2.49 -1.86 13.06
C CYS A 112 -3.61 -0.81 13.10
N GLY A 113 -4.33 -0.58 12.00
CA GLY A 113 -5.47 0.35 11.92
C GLY A 113 -5.10 1.83 11.86
N TYR A 114 -3.83 2.14 11.60
CA TYR A 114 -3.31 3.50 11.47
C TYR A 114 -2.56 3.62 10.14
N LEU A 115 -3.25 4.11 9.11
CA LEU A 115 -2.73 4.07 7.75
C LEU A 115 -1.53 4.98 7.56
N GLY A 116 -1.45 6.10 8.29
CA GLY A 116 -0.27 6.96 8.19
C GLY A 116 0.99 6.26 8.65
N THR A 117 0.90 5.32 9.61
CA THR A 117 2.06 4.53 10.02
C THR A 117 2.47 3.58 8.91
N VAL A 118 1.51 2.84 8.33
CA VAL A 118 1.76 1.91 7.21
C VAL A 118 2.39 2.64 6.03
N TRP A 119 1.85 3.80 5.68
CA TRP A 119 2.33 4.63 4.56
C TRP A 119 3.68 5.26 4.86
N GLY A 120 3.91 5.72 6.09
CA GLY A 120 5.17 6.36 6.48
C GLY A 120 6.36 5.40 6.57
N ILE A 121 6.13 4.11 6.86
CA ILE A 121 7.21 3.10 6.85
C ILE A 121 7.40 2.42 5.49
N ASN A 122 6.33 2.11 4.75
CA ASN A 122 6.40 1.34 3.50
C ASN A 122 6.17 2.15 2.23
N GLY A 123 5.41 3.24 2.31
CA GLY A 123 4.87 3.93 1.14
C GLY A 123 5.93 4.32 0.13
N GLY A 124 7.05 4.88 0.59
CA GLY A 124 8.16 5.26 -0.29
C GLY A 124 8.74 4.11 -1.12
N ALA A 125 8.86 2.91 -0.53
CA ALA A 125 9.29 1.72 -1.26
C ALA A 125 8.19 1.21 -2.20
N ALA A 126 6.94 1.23 -1.76
CA ALA A 126 5.79 0.78 -2.54
C ALA A 126 5.50 1.63 -3.78
N VAL A 127 5.69 2.96 -3.72
CA VAL A 127 5.44 3.85 -4.87
C VAL A 127 6.70 4.18 -5.66
N GLY A 128 7.87 4.23 -5.00
CA GLY A 128 9.14 4.59 -5.63
C GLY A 128 9.92 3.40 -6.19
N GLY A 129 9.75 2.21 -5.61
CA GLY A 129 10.44 0.99 -5.99
C GLY A 129 10.02 0.45 -7.37
N PRO A 130 8.72 0.21 -7.63
CA PRO A 130 8.24 -0.35 -8.89
C PRO A 130 8.70 0.42 -10.15
N PRO A 131 8.56 1.75 -10.26
CA PRO A 131 9.00 2.45 -11.47
C PRO A 131 10.52 2.37 -11.68
N LEU A 132 11.33 2.40 -10.61
CA LEU A 132 12.77 2.17 -10.71
C LEU A 132 13.11 0.76 -11.15
N HIS A 133 12.39 -0.24 -10.63
CA HIS A 133 12.60 -1.64 -10.98
C HIS A 133 12.26 -1.92 -12.46
N HIS A 134 11.17 -1.36 -12.98
CA HIS A 134 10.74 -1.63 -14.35
C HIS A 134 11.48 -0.78 -15.39
N TYR A 135 11.69 0.52 -15.12
CA TYR A 135 12.15 1.48 -16.13
C TYR A 135 13.56 2.02 -15.88
N GLY A 136 14.16 1.72 -14.73
CA GLY A 136 15.50 2.20 -14.38
C GLY A 136 16.60 1.53 -15.21
N THR A 137 17.65 2.29 -15.53
CA THR A 137 18.90 1.71 -16.04
C THR A 137 19.60 0.88 -14.95
N ALA A 138 20.59 0.05 -15.31
CA ALA A 138 21.37 -0.72 -14.35
C ALA A 138 22.07 0.19 -13.30
N GLU A 139 22.58 1.33 -13.75
CA GLU A 139 23.23 2.33 -12.90
C GLU A 139 22.21 2.98 -11.95
N GLN A 140 21.02 3.33 -12.45
CA GLN A 140 19.95 3.90 -11.62
C GLN A 140 19.47 2.89 -10.57
N LYS A 141 19.28 1.62 -10.95
CA LYS A 141 18.87 0.56 -10.01
C LYS A 141 19.94 0.33 -8.94
N LYS A 142 21.21 0.29 -9.30
CA LYS A 142 22.31 0.17 -8.33
C LYS A 142 22.39 1.38 -7.39
N LYS A 143 22.13 2.59 -7.91
CA LYS A 143 22.29 3.85 -7.17
C LYS A 143 21.08 4.20 -6.29
N TYR A 144 19.87 3.84 -6.70
CA TYR A 144 18.63 4.28 -6.05
C TYR A 144 17.73 3.12 -5.61
N LEU A 145 17.62 2.04 -6.39
CA LEU A 145 16.77 0.91 -6.00
C LEU A 145 17.42 0.07 -4.89
N ALA A 146 18.65 -0.42 -5.08
CA ALA A 146 19.28 -1.30 -4.09
C ALA A 146 19.43 -0.64 -2.69
N PRO A 147 19.83 0.65 -2.56
CA PRO A 147 19.84 1.34 -1.27
C PRO A 147 18.45 1.53 -0.65
N LEU A 148 17.40 1.74 -1.46
CA LEU A 148 16.02 1.80 -0.98
C LEU A 148 15.60 0.45 -0.36
N LEU A 149 15.91 -0.67 -1.01
CA LEU A 149 15.55 -2.01 -0.50
C LEU A 149 16.26 -2.33 0.83
N ARG A 150 17.47 -1.80 1.05
CA ARG A 150 18.23 -1.90 2.31
C ARG A 150 17.80 -0.87 3.38
N GLY A 151 16.92 0.08 3.04
CA GLY A 151 16.53 1.18 3.93
C GLY A 151 17.58 2.25 4.17
N GLU A 152 18.59 2.33 3.29
CA GLU A 152 19.60 3.39 3.30
C GLU A 152 19.05 4.70 2.70
N GLN A 153 18.00 4.60 1.89
CA GLN A 153 17.32 5.73 1.24
C GLN A 153 15.81 5.65 1.44
N ARG A 154 15.17 6.83 1.44
CA ARG A 154 13.71 6.99 1.48
C ARG A 154 13.26 7.74 0.23
N HIS A 155 12.23 7.22 -0.41
CA HIS A 155 11.70 7.78 -1.65
C HIS A 155 10.30 8.34 -1.42
N CYS A 156 9.88 9.25 -2.28
CA CYS A 156 8.50 9.70 -2.44
C CYS A 156 8.21 9.82 -3.93
N LEU A 157 6.92 9.77 -4.29
CA LEU A 157 6.48 9.98 -5.67
C LEU A 157 5.73 11.31 -5.76
N GLY A 158 6.19 12.21 -6.63
CA GLY A 158 5.55 13.50 -6.90
C GLY A 158 4.91 13.52 -8.28
N VAL A 159 3.57 13.46 -8.34
CA VAL A 159 2.79 13.37 -9.60
C VAL A 159 1.63 14.36 -9.66
N THR A 160 1.07 14.73 -8.50
CA THR A 160 -0.25 15.38 -8.37
C THR A 160 -0.37 16.71 -9.11
N GLU A 161 0.75 17.40 -9.34
CA GLU A 161 0.86 18.53 -10.24
C GLU A 161 1.94 18.22 -11.30
N PRO A 162 1.73 18.57 -12.59
CA PRO A 162 2.68 18.26 -13.66
C PRO A 162 3.93 19.14 -13.56
N ALA A 163 4.83 18.83 -12.61
CA ALA A 163 6.09 19.53 -12.40
C ALA A 163 7.14 19.20 -13.48
N THR A 164 6.93 18.16 -14.29
CA THR A 164 7.93 17.64 -15.24
C THR A 164 7.34 17.45 -16.65
N ARG A 165 7.10 18.58 -17.33
CA ARG A 165 6.70 18.60 -18.74
C ARG A 165 7.91 18.87 -19.64
N THR A 166 8.18 17.94 -20.54
CA THR A 166 9.26 18.03 -21.56
C THR A 166 8.72 18.16 -22.99
N GLY A 167 7.40 18.02 -23.16
CA GLY A 167 6.75 18.07 -24.47
C GLY A 167 5.40 18.81 -24.46
N PRO A 168 4.47 18.47 -25.38
CA PRO A 168 3.19 19.18 -25.52
C PRO A 168 2.33 19.14 -24.23
N PRO A 169 1.32 20.02 -24.09
CA PRO A 169 0.42 20.08 -22.92
C PRO A 169 -0.58 18.92 -22.87
N THR A 170 -0.10 17.69 -23.09
CA THR A 170 -0.87 16.45 -23.09
C THR A 170 -0.12 15.38 -22.29
N ALA A 171 -0.73 14.20 -22.11
CA ALA A 171 -0.07 13.04 -21.52
C ALA A 171 1.24 12.66 -22.25
N LYS A 172 1.33 12.96 -23.55
CA LYS A 172 2.52 12.70 -24.39
C LYS A 172 3.67 13.71 -24.19
N GLY A 173 3.55 14.63 -23.24
CA GLY A 173 4.62 15.59 -22.93
C GLY A 173 5.19 15.46 -21.53
N ILE A 174 4.85 14.39 -20.79
CA ILE A 174 5.25 14.19 -19.40
C ILE A 174 6.47 13.27 -19.36
N SER A 175 7.49 13.64 -18.57
CA SER A 175 8.66 12.80 -18.27
C SER A 175 8.79 12.60 -16.76
N VAL A 176 9.49 11.54 -16.34
CA VAL A 176 9.77 11.26 -14.93
C VAL A 176 11.26 11.44 -14.68
N PHE A 177 11.60 12.09 -13.57
CA PHE A 177 12.98 12.31 -13.14
C PHE A 177 13.18 11.86 -11.70
N ILE A 178 14.36 11.30 -11.43
CA ILE A 178 14.83 11.02 -10.07
C ILE A 178 15.49 12.28 -9.53
N VAL A 179 14.92 12.89 -8.49
CA VAL A 179 15.41 14.16 -7.94
C VAL A 179 15.86 13.97 -6.50
N PRO A 180 17.16 14.12 -6.18
CA PRO A 180 17.63 14.12 -4.80
C PRO A 180 17.00 15.28 -4.02
N LEU A 181 16.34 15.00 -2.90
CA LEU A 181 15.61 16.03 -2.12
C LEU A 181 16.53 17.05 -1.40
N ASN A 182 17.83 16.82 -1.38
CA ASN A 182 18.84 17.78 -0.92
C ASN A 182 19.35 18.70 -2.05
N SER A 183 18.78 18.63 -3.25
CA SER A 183 19.13 19.51 -4.36
C SER A 183 18.75 20.96 -4.05
N LYS A 184 19.55 21.91 -4.56
CA LYS A 184 19.24 23.34 -4.47
C LYS A 184 17.91 23.63 -5.17
N GLY A 185 17.11 24.53 -4.59
CA GLY A 185 15.82 24.93 -5.14
C GLY A 185 14.62 24.11 -4.63
N ILE A 186 14.85 23.11 -3.77
CA ILE A 186 13.75 22.31 -3.20
C ILE A 186 13.40 22.81 -1.81
N SER A 187 12.14 23.23 -1.65
CA SER A 187 11.51 23.62 -0.38
C SER A 187 10.48 22.57 0.03
N ARG A 188 10.32 22.33 1.34
CA ARG A 188 9.43 21.30 1.90
C ARG A 188 8.67 21.84 3.10
N ARG A 189 7.36 21.63 3.11
CA ARG A 189 6.49 21.97 4.25
C ARG A 189 5.52 20.82 4.51
N LYS A 190 5.50 20.32 5.75
CA LYS A 190 4.59 19.26 6.15
C LYS A 190 3.13 19.69 5.94
N MET A 191 2.30 18.76 5.47
CA MET A 191 0.87 18.93 5.32
C MET A 191 0.16 18.42 6.58
N GLU A 192 -0.70 19.26 7.17
CA GLU A 192 -1.53 18.88 8.30
C GLU A 192 -2.83 18.25 7.77
N ASN A 193 -2.97 16.94 7.97
CA ASN A 193 -4.03 16.14 7.39
C ASN A 193 -5.10 15.79 8.44
N SER A 194 -6.33 15.48 8.00
CA SER A 194 -7.37 14.95 8.89
C SER A 194 -7.05 13.55 9.41
N GLY A 195 -6.38 12.73 8.59
CA GLY A 195 -5.91 11.37 8.90
C GLY A 195 -4.51 11.14 8.33
N VAL A 196 -3.94 9.97 8.55
CA VAL A 196 -2.61 9.56 8.08
C VAL A 196 -1.47 10.51 8.44
N ASN A 197 -1.49 11.10 9.63
CA ASN A 197 -0.59 12.19 10.00
C ASN A 197 0.88 11.74 10.14
N SER A 198 1.11 10.46 10.48
CA SER A 198 2.48 9.91 10.55
C SER A 198 3.07 9.51 9.19
N SER A 199 2.30 9.63 8.10
CA SER A 199 2.77 9.30 6.74
C SER A 199 3.86 10.22 6.19
N GLY A 200 4.04 11.40 6.79
CA GLY A 200 5.00 12.40 6.31
C GLY A 200 4.56 13.16 5.05
N SER A 201 3.26 13.23 4.78
CA SER A 201 2.70 14.02 3.67
C SER A 201 3.23 15.46 3.67
N THR A 202 3.74 15.92 2.52
CA THR A 202 4.55 17.13 2.43
C THR A 202 4.24 17.89 1.13
N PHE A 203 4.03 19.20 1.23
CA PHE A 203 4.10 20.11 0.09
C PHE A 203 5.56 20.27 -0.34
N MET A 204 5.82 20.08 -1.62
CA MET A 204 7.13 20.26 -2.23
C MET A 204 7.07 21.40 -3.23
N GLU A 205 7.96 22.38 -3.07
CA GLU A 205 8.15 23.48 -4.02
C GLU A 205 9.49 23.29 -4.72
N LEU A 206 9.48 23.44 -6.04
CA LEU A 206 10.66 23.32 -6.90
C LEU A 206 10.88 24.67 -7.58
N ASP A 207 11.94 25.36 -7.18
CA ASP A 207 12.35 26.65 -7.71
C ASP A 207 13.71 26.52 -8.42
N ASP A 208 13.70 26.59 -9.76
CA ASP A 208 14.89 26.44 -10.61
C ASP A 208 15.78 25.23 -10.28
N VAL A 209 15.16 24.08 -9.96
CA VAL A 209 15.87 22.83 -9.62
C VAL A 209 16.55 22.26 -10.86
N VAL A 210 17.89 22.18 -10.81
CA VAL A 210 18.69 21.58 -11.90
C VAL A 210 18.84 20.08 -11.68
N VAL A 211 18.38 19.29 -12.67
CA VAL A 211 18.42 17.82 -12.62
C VAL A 211 19.28 17.29 -13.78
N PRO A 212 20.27 16.40 -13.53
CA PRO A 212 21.04 15.78 -14.60
C PRO A 212 20.17 14.94 -15.53
N VAL A 213 20.44 14.98 -16.85
CA VAL A 213 19.69 14.19 -17.85
C VAL A 213 19.72 12.68 -17.54
N GLY A 214 20.84 12.18 -17.00
CA GLY A 214 20.97 10.77 -16.58
C GLY A 214 20.05 10.34 -15.42
N ASN A 215 19.37 11.28 -14.77
CA ASN A 215 18.33 10.99 -13.79
C ASN A 215 16.93 10.88 -14.40
N MET A 216 16.77 11.03 -15.72
CA MET A 216 15.53 10.71 -16.41
C MET A 216 15.23 9.22 -16.29
N LEU A 217 14.03 8.89 -15.85
CA LEU A 217 13.58 7.51 -15.73
C LEU A 217 12.82 7.13 -17.02
N GLY A 218 13.24 6.05 -17.66
CA GLY A 218 12.72 5.67 -18.97
C GLY A 218 13.11 6.67 -20.07
N LYS A 219 12.24 6.84 -21.06
CA LYS A 219 12.46 7.75 -22.19
C LYS A 219 11.75 9.09 -21.99
N GLU A 220 12.27 10.12 -22.67
CA GLU A 220 11.58 11.41 -22.76
C GLU A 220 10.14 11.20 -23.26
N ASN A 221 9.20 11.88 -22.61
CA ASN A 221 7.76 11.84 -22.89
C ASN A 221 7.06 10.50 -22.57
N GLN A 222 7.77 9.55 -21.94
CA GLN A 222 7.20 8.27 -21.47
C GLN A 222 6.60 8.36 -20.05
N GLY A 223 6.64 9.52 -19.41
CA GLY A 223 6.31 9.67 -18.00
C GLY A 223 4.88 9.26 -17.64
N PHE A 224 3.90 9.55 -18.51
CA PHE A 224 2.52 9.13 -18.26
C PHE A 224 2.35 7.61 -18.21
N GLU A 225 3.03 6.86 -19.08
CA GLU A 225 3.00 5.40 -19.09
C GLU A 225 3.60 4.82 -17.79
N ILE A 226 4.75 5.35 -17.37
CA ILE A 226 5.46 4.95 -16.14
C ILE A 226 4.60 5.19 -14.89
N ILE A 227 3.94 6.35 -14.83
CA ILE A 227 3.02 6.69 -13.74
C ILE A 227 1.83 5.72 -13.72
N MET A 228 1.22 5.47 -14.88
CA MET A 228 0.03 4.63 -14.98
C MET A 228 0.29 3.15 -14.69
N SER A 229 1.47 2.63 -15.04
CA SER A 229 1.84 1.24 -14.70
C SER A 229 2.04 1.04 -13.19
N THR A 230 2.54 2.07 -12.48
CA THR A 230 2.69 2.05 -11.02
C THR A 230 1.32 2.05 -10.33
N PHE A 231 0.35 2.82 -10.83
CA PHE A 231 -0.98 2.91 -10.24
C PHE A 231 -1.78 1.59 -10.24
N ALA A 232 -1.52 0.67 -11.17
CA ALA A 232 -2.20 -0.63 -11.14
C ALA A 232 -1.85 -1.42 -9.86
N HIS A 233 -0.58 -1.44 -9.48
CA HIS A 233 -0.11 -2.08 -8.25
C HIS A 233 -0.52 -1.29 -7.00
N GLU A 234 -0.43 0.05 -7.04
CA GLU A 234 -0.87 0.90 -5.94
C GLU A 234 -2.36 0.70 -5.63
N ARG A 235 -3.22 0.55 -6.66
CA ARG A 235 -4.66 0.28 -6.47
C ARG A 235 -4.92 -1.07 -5.81
N LEU A 236 -4.18 -2.12 -6.18
CA LEU A 236 -4.26 -3.40 -5.50
C LEU A 236 -3.86 -3.24 -4.03
N TRP A 237 -2.74 -2.57 -3.76
CA TRP A 237 -2.25 -2.30 -2.40
C TRP A 237 -3.26 -1.53 -1.55
N VAL A 238 -3.86 -0.47 -2.10
CA VAL A 238 -4.93 0.31 -1.45
C VAL A 238 -6.17 -0.56 -1.19
N GLY A 239 -6.57 -1.39 -2.16
CA GLY A 239 -7.71 -2.30 -2.02
C GLY A 239 -7.52 -3.33 -0.90
N ILE A 240 -6.35 -3.96 -0.84
CA ILE A 240 -5.98 -4.90 0.23
C ILE A 240 -5.97 -4.16 1.58
N THR A 241 -5.23 -3.05 1.66
CA THR A 241 -5.15 -2.22 2.88
C THR A 241 -6.54 -1.83 3.41
N ALA A 242 -7.47 -1.45 2.51
CA ALA A 242 -8.82 -1.07 2.87
C ALA A 242 -9.62 -2.25 3.46
N LEU A 243 -9.46 -3.45 2.89
CA LEU A 243 -10.09 -4.67 3.40
C LEU A 243 -9.58 -5.03 4.81
N SER A 244 -8.26 -4.98 5.00
CA SER A 244 -7.55 -5.39 6.22
C SER A 244 -7.72 -4.44 7.41
N THR A 245 -8.06 -3.18 7.14
CA THR A 245 -8.22 -2.14 8.16
C THR A 245 -9.58 -2.24 8.88
N ILE A 246 -10.50 -3.07 8.38
CA ILE A 246 -11.87 -3.16 8.87
C ILE A 246 -11.93 -3.71 10.32
N PRO A 247 -12.49 -2.96 11.29
CA PRO A 247 -12.54 -3.35 12.70
C PRO A 247 -13.67 -4.37 13.04
N SER A 248 -13.49 -5.19 14.10
CA SER A 248 -14.39 -6.31 14.45
C SER A 248 -14.82 -6.38 15.94
N ARG A 249 -15.90 -5.70 16.40
CA ARG A 249 -16.59 -5.87 17.74
C ARG A 249 -17.98 -5.17 17.80
N VAL A 250 -18.91 -5.38 18.78
CA VAL A 250 -19.97 -6.44 18.95
C VAL A 250 -21.44 -5.92 18.76
N ILE A 251 -22.13 -6.15 17.62
CA ILE A 251 -23.59 -6.37 17.40
C ILE A 251 -23.79 -7.49 16.33
N ARG A 252 -24.36 -8.66 16.68
CA ARG A 252 -24.37 -9.88 15.82
C ARG A 252 -24.86 -9.66 14.38
N GLN A 253 -26.02 -9.00 14.19
CA GLN A 253 -26.58 -8.76 12.86
C GLN A 253 -25.72 -7.80 12.01
N LYS A 254 -25.06 -6.83 12.66
CA LYS A 254 -24.13 -5.93 11.97
C LYS A 254 -22.89 -6.69 11.51
N PHE A 255 -22.33 -7.63 12.29
CA PHE A 255 -21.20 -8.43 11.77
C PHE A 255 -21.59 -9.34 10.64
N SER A 256 -22.72 -10.04 10.70
CA SER A 256 -23.09 -10.91 9.59
C SER A 256 -23.21 -10.10 8.29
N ARG A 257 -23.70 -8.86 8.37
CA ARG A 257 -23.71 -7.93 7.23
C ARG A 257 -22.30 -7.49 6.83
N MET A 258 -21.42 -7.16 7.76
CA MET A 258 -20.04 -6.75 7.47
C MET A 258 -19.23 -7.91 6.90
N ALA A 259 -19.31 -9.11 7.48
CA ALA A 259 -18.70 -10.34 6.97
C ALA A 259 -19.17 -10.66 5.54
N ASN A 260 -20.46 -10.46 5.23
CA ASN A 260 -20.99 -10.59 3.86
C ASN A 260 -20.42 -9.55 2.87
N LEU A 261 -19.77 -8.49 3.35
CA LEU A 261 -19.01 -7.56 2.52
C LEU A 261 -17.52 -7.96 2.43
N LEU A 262 -16.97 -8.51 3.52
CA LEU A 262 -15.56 -8.87 3.64
C LEU A 262 -15.20 -10.14 2.85
N GLU A 263 -15.89 -11.25 3.13
CA GLU A 263 -15.55 -12.56 2.55
C GLU A 263 -15.60 -12.55 1.00
N PRO A 264 -16.62 -11.95 0.35
CA PRO A 264 -16.59 -11.85 -1.11
C PRO A 264 -15.50 -10.93 -1.65
N THR A 265 -15.15 -9.86 -0.93
CA THR A 265 -14.04 -8.98 -1.32
C THR A 265 -12.69 -9.69 -1.16
N GLN A 266 -12.52 -10.48 -0.10
CA GLN A 266 -11.34 -11.33 0.12
C GLN A 266 -11.20 -12.34 -1.02
N ALA A 267 -12.25 -13.10 -1.33
CA ALA A 267 -12.23 -14.05 -2.44
C ALA A 267 -11.97 -13.37 -3.80
N TYR A 268 -12.52 -12.17 -4.01
CA TYR A 268 -12.24 -11.38 -5.22
C TYR A 268 -10.77 -10.95 -5.29
N MET A 269 -10.20 -10.47 -4.18
CA MET A 269 -8.78 -10.13 -4.08
C MET A 269 -7.89 -11.35 -4.38
N GLU A 270 -8.13 -12.49 -3.73
CA GLU A 270 -7.37 -13.73 -3.95
C GLU A 270 -7.40 -14.16 -5.41
N HIS A 271 -8.59 -14.09 -6.03
CA HIS A 271 -8.75 -14.38 -7.44
C HIS A 271 -7.96 -13.41 -8.34
N LEU A 272 -7.91 -12.11 -8.00
CA LEU A 272 -7.10 -11.15 -8.75
C LEU A 272 -5.60 -11.40 -8.58
N VAL A 273 -5.13 -11.67 -7.36
CA VAL A 273 -3.73 -12.04 -7.09
C VAL A 273 -3.35 -13.25 -7.93
N TYR A 274 -4.14 -14.33 -7.87
CA TYR A 274 -3.90 -15.53 -8.68
C TYR A 274 -3.83 -15.23 -10.18
N ARG A 275 -4.78 -14.44 -10.70
CA ARG A 275 -4.84 -14.09 -12.13
C ARG A 275 -3.70 -13.20 -12.59
N SER A 276 -3.18 -12.33 -11.73
CA SER A 276 -2.07 -11.44 -12.07
C SER A 276 -0.81 -12.21 -12.51
N VAL A 277 -0.66 -13.43 -12.02
CA VAL A 277 0.50 -14.31 -12.28
C VAL A 277 0.21 -15.33 -13.36
N ARG A 278 -0.98 -15.95 -13.30
CA ARG A 278 -1.32 -17.09 -14.16
C ARG A 278 -1.82 -16.69 -15.54
N MET A 279 -2.09 -15.41 -15.77
CA MET A 279 -2.61 -14.91 -17.05
C MET A 279 -1.72 -13.78 -17.61
N PRO A 280 -0.56 -14.12 -18.21
CA PRO A 280 0.25 -13.14 -18.93
C PRO A 280 -0.59 -12.43 -20.02
N GLY A 281 -0.51 -11.11 -20.08
CA GLY A 281 -1.30 -10.29 -21.02
C GLY A 281 -2.71 -9.94 -20.54
N LEU A 282 -3.09 -10.31 -19.32
CA LEU A 282 -4.32 -9.83 -18.69
C LEU A 282 -4.26 -8.31 -18.49
N GLU A 283 -5.30 -7.61 -18.94
CA GLU A 283 -5.56 -6.21 -18.58
C GLU A 283 -5.90 -6.12 -17.08
N PHE A 284 -4.86 -6.07 -16.24
CA PHE A 284 -4.98 -6.12 -14.79
C PHE A 284 -5.49 -4.80 -14.18
N SER A 285 -5.14 -3.67 -14.80
CA SER A 285 -5.43 -2.33 -14.26
C SER A 285 -6.92 -2.06 -13.99
N PRO A 286 -7.87 -2.40 -14.89
CA PRO A 286 -9.31 -2.28 -14.62
C PRO A 286 -9.79 -3.18 -13.48
N LEU A 287 -9.23 -4.38 -13.37
CA LEU A 287 -9.62 -5.34 -12.33
C LEU A 287 -9.16 -4.84 -10.95
N ALA A 288 -7.92 -4.37 -10.85
CA ALA A 288 -7.39 -3.75 -9.64
C ALA A 288 -8.17 -2.48 -9.25
N ALA A 289 -8.59 -1.68 -10.24
CA ALA A 289 -9.45 -0.51 -10.01
C ALA A 289 -10.83 -0.90 -9.44
N MET A 290 -11.47 -1.97 -9.97
CA MET A 290 -12.74 -2.46 -9.43
C MET A 290 -12.60 -2.96 -7.99
N LEU A 291 -11.57 -3.75 -7.69
CA LEU A 291 -11.31 -4.20 -6.32
C LEU A 291 -11.11 -3.01 -5.37
N LYS A 292 -10.32 -2.02 -5.79
CA LYS A 292 -10.08 -0.81 -4.99
C LYS A 292 -11.37 -0.07 -4.67
N VAL A 293 -12.23 0.15 -5.66
CA VAL A 293 -13.54 0.82 -5.46
C VAL A 293 -14.42 0.00 -4.53
N GLN A 294 -14.56 -1.31 -4.76
CA GLN A 294 -15.38 -2.19 -3.93
C GLN A 294 -14.89 -2.23 -2.47
N ALA A 295 -13.58 -2.40 -2.26
CA ALA A 295 -13.00 -2.45 -0.92
C ALA A 295 -13.14 -1.11 -0.19
N ALA A 296 -12.94 0.01 -0.88
CA ALA A 296 -13.13 1.35 -0.29
C ALA A 296 -14.58 1.59 0.14
N HIS A 297 -15.56 1.23 -0.70
CA HIS A 297 -16.99 1.29 -0.35
C HIS A 297 -17.34 0.43 0.85
N HIS A 298 -16.78 -0.79 0.90
CA HIS A 298 -17.01 -1.69 2.02
C HIS A 298 -16.40 -1.11 3.29
N LEU A 299 -15.18 -0.58 3.24
CA LEU A 299 -14.54 0.07 4.38
C LEU A 299 -15.34 1.28 4.87
N GLU A 300 -15.85 2.15 4.00
CA GLU A 300 -16.70 3.28 4.42
C GLU A 300 -17.95 2.80 5.18
N LYS A 301 -18.64 1.78 4.65
CA LYS A 301 -19.82 1.20 5.30
C LYS A 301 -19.46 0.58 6.64
N VAL A 302 -18.41 -0.23 6.70
CA VAL A 302 -18.00 -0.90 7.94
C VAL A 302 -17.47 0.08 8.97
N SER A 303 -16.67 1.08 8.57
CA SER A 303 -16.17 2.14 9.45
C SER A 303 -17.33 2.87 10.13
N ARG A 304 -18.34 3.29 9.35
CA ARG A 304 -19.55 3.92 9.88
C ARG A 304 -20.29 3.02 10.87
N GLU A 305 -20.52 1.76 10.50
CA GLU A 305 -21.23 0.81 11.36
C GLU A 305 -20.45 0.52 12.65
N THR A 306 -19.12 0.48 12.59
CA THR A 306 -18.29 0.23 13.77
C THR A 306 -18.28 1.42 14.72
N GLN A 307 -18.17 2.65 14.20
CA GLN A 307 -18.34 3.84 15.04
C GLN A 307 -19.70 3.82 15.76
N GLN A 308 -20.75 3.42 15.05
CA GLN A 308 -22.09 3.29 15.65
C GLN A 308 -22.14 2.22 16.75
N VAL A 309 -21.42 1.11 16.60
CA VAL A 309 -21.32 0.04 17.63
C VAL A 309 -20.53 0.54 18.85
N PHE A 310 -19.45 1.28 18.65
CA PHE A 310 -18.64 1.84 19.74
C PHE A 310 -19.32 3.04 20.44
N GLY A 311 -20.39 3.60 19.86
CA GLY A 311 -21.11 4.73 20.42
C GLY A 311 -20.19 5.93 20.64
N GLY A 312 -20.27 6.55 21.82
CA GLY A 312 -19.43 7.70 22.18
C GLY A 312 -17.92 7.39 22.14
N LEU A 313 -17.50 6.14 22.38
CA LEU A 313 -16.10 5.75 22.29
C LEU A 313 -15.57 5.79 20.84
N GLY A 314 -16.44 5.59 19.84
CA GLY A 314 -16.07 5.67 18.42
C GLY A 314 -15.68 7.08 17.94
N TYR A 315 -15.87 8.09 18.80
CA TYR A 315 -15.46 9.48 18.59
C TYR A 315 -14.19 9.86 19.40
N SER A 316 -13.70 8.96 20.26
CA SER A 316 -12.54 9.23 21.10
C SER A 316 -11.24 8.91 20.36
N ARG A 317 -10.35 9.90 20.26
CA ARG A 317 -8.99 9.74 19.72
C ARG A 317 -8.06 8.88 20.59
N GLY A 318 -8.44 8.59 21.83
CA GLY A 318 -7.63 7.82 22.78
C GLY A 318 -8.40 6.66 23.40
N GLY A 319 -7.66 5.72 24.00
CA GLY A 319 -8.21 4.58 24.71
C GLY A 319 -8.85 3.54 23.77
N GLN A 320 -9.87 2.83 24.24
CA GLN A 320 -10.43 1.67 23.51
C GLN A 320 -11.03 1.98 22.13
N GLY A 321 -11.42 3.24 21.89
CA GLY A 321 -11.99 3.67 20.61
C GLY A 321 -11.00 4.28 19.62
N SER A 322 -9.74 4.49 20.01
CA SER A 322 -8.78 5.28 19.22
C SER A 322 -8.54 4.71 17.83
N ARG A 323 -8.45 3.38 17.71
CA ARG A 323 -8.32 2.70 16.43
C ARG A 323 -9.53 2.93 15.52
N VAL A 324 -10.75 2.81 16.04
CA VAL A 324 -11.98 3.01 15.24
C VAL A 324 -12.10 4.46 14.80
N GLU A 325 -11.81 5.40 15.69
CA GLU A 325 -11.80 6.83 15.39
C GLU A 325 -10.73 7.17 14.33
N GLN A 326 -9.52 6.63 14.45
CA GLN A 326 -8.47 6.84 13.44
C GLN A 326 -8.88 6.30 12.08
N ILE A 327 -9.38 5.07 12.01
CA ILE A 327 -9.83 4.45 10.75
C ILE A 327 -10.88 5.33 10.06
N SER A 328 -11.79 5.94 10.84
CA SER A 328 -12.80 6.85 10.29
C SER A 328 -12.23 8.14 9.70
N ARG A 329 -11.06 8.60 10.17
CA ARG A 329 -10.36 9.76 9.59
C ARG A 329 -9.50 9.37 8.39
N ASP A 330 -8.93 8.17 8.44
CA ASP A 330 -8.05 7.63 7.40
C ASP A 330 -8.84 7.14 6.18
N VAL A 331 -10.07 6.63 6.35
CA VAL A 331 -10.87 6.01 5.26
C VAL A 331 -10.98 6.90 4.01
N ARG A 332 -11.07 8.22 4.18
CA ARG A 332 -11.26 9.13 3.04
C ARG A 332 -10.08 9.13 2.09
N VAL A 333 -8.85 8.94 2.59
CA VAL A 333 -7.67 8.92 1.72
C VAL A 333 -7.66 7.65 0.85
N LEU A 334 -8.17 6.53 1.33
CA LEU A 334 -8.27 5.29 0.54
C LEU A 334 -9.32 5.40 -0.57
N VAL A 335 -10.36 6.22 -0.39
CA VAL A 335 -11.38 6.45 -1.42
C VAL A 335 -10.86 7.35 -2.53
N VAL A 336 -10.03 8.34 -2.20
CA VAL A 336 -9.55 9.37 -3.15
C VAL A 336 -8.20 9.01 -3.78
N SER A 337 -7.25 8.46 -3.02
CA SER A 337 -5.90 8.16 -3.50
C SER A 337 -5.87 6.98 -4.48
N GLY A 338 -4.84 6.93 -5.34
CA GLY A 338 -4.70 5.93 -6.40
C GLY A 338 -5.74 6.05 -7.54
N GLY A 339 -6.52 7.14 -7.53
CA GLY A 339 -7.66 7.41 -8.42
C GLY A 339 -8.97 7.42 -7.64
N SER A 340 -9.77 8.49 -7.79
CA SER A 340 -11.11 8.56 -7.19
C SER A 340 -12.05 7.53 -7.83
N GLU A 341 -13.12 7.19 -7.12
CA GLU A 341 -14.14 6.27 -7.62
C GLU A 341 -14.65 6.66 -9.02
N GLU A 342 -15.01 7.93 -9.21
CA GLU A 342 -15.59 8.42 -10.46
C GLU A 342 -14.61 8.26 -11.63
N ILE A 343 -13.34 8.58 -11.39
CA ILE A 343 -12.27 8.46 -12.39
C ILE A 343 -12.02 6.99 -12.74
N LEU A 344 -11.98 6.12 -11.73
CA LEU A 344 -11.74 4.69 -11.94
C LEU A 344 -12.91 4.01 -12.64
N LEU A 345 -14.15 4.32 -12.26
CA LEU A 345 -15.35 3.77 -12.91
C LEU A 345 -15.47 4.24 -14.37
N ASP A 346 -15.17 5.51 -14.66
CA ASP A 346 -15.11 6.02 -16.04
C ASP A 346 -14.02 5.33 -16.86
N MET A 347 -12.82 5.16 -16.29
CA MET A 347 -11.73 4.40 -16.92
C MET A 347 -12.15 2.96 -17.23
N ILE A 348 -12.77 2.25 -16.28
CA ILE A 348 -13.26 0.89 -16.47
C ILE A 348 -14.30 0.84 -17.59
N ALA A 349 -15.29 1.74 -17.58
CA ALA A 349 -16.34 1.79 -18.59
C ALA A 349 -15.77 2.02 -20.01
N LYS A 350 -14.82 2.96 -20.14
CA LYS A 350 -14.12 3.22 -21.41
C LYS A 350 -13.36 1.99 -21.91
N GLN A 351 -12.68 1.29 -21.00
CA GLN A 351 -11.91 0.11 -21.37
C GLN A 351 -12.80 -1.08 -21.75
N GLN A 352 -13.91 -1.30 -21.04
CA GLN A 352 -14.89 -2.33 -21.38
C GLN A 352 -15.53 -2.08 -22.76
N ARG A 353 -15.89 -0.83 -23.08
CA ARG A 353 -16.39 -0.48 -24.42
C ARG A 353 -15.37 -0.80 -25.51
N ARG A 354 -14.10 -0.41 -25.30
CA ARG A 354 -13.01 -0.73 -26.22
C ARG A 354 -12.85 -2.24 -26.44
N LEU A 355 -12.92 -3.04 -25.39
CA LEU A 355 -12.83 -4.51 -25.48
C LEU A 355 -14.06 -5.14 -26.16
N ALA A 356 -15.24 -4.51 -26.01
CA ALA A 356 -16.48 -4.95 -26.62
C ALA A 356 -16.67 -4.47 -28.08
N ASN A 357 -15.72 -3.70 -28.63
CA ASN A 357 -15.84 -3.00 -29.91
C ASN A 357 -17.10 -2.10 -30.01
N LEU A 358 -17.52 -1.49 -28.90
CA LEU A 358 -18.67 -0.59 -28.78
C LEU A 358 -18.29 0.90 -28.81
#